data_AF-A0AAP3EU02-F1
#
_entry.id   AF-A0AAP3EU02-F1
#
_cell.length_a   1.000
_cell.length_b   1.000
_cell.length_c   1.000
_cell.angle_alpha   90.00
_cell.angle_beta   90.00
_cell.angle_gamma   90.00
#
_symmetry.space_group_name_H-M   'P 1'
#
loop_
_entity.id
_entity.type
_entity.pdbx_description
1 polymer ?
#
loop_
_entity_poly.entity_id
_entity_poly.type
_entity_poly.pdbx_seq_one_letter_code
_entity_poly.pdbx_strand_id
1 'polypeptide(L)'
;MQPPSPGGPAGAQPWQVDLDWLWGTPPGNDGSPATLRLDVVGPGASRAAVAWLASLPGDEDGVRGRGGWRADPGEQPGADDHAVLLLTSAGEDVADGLEDAADDVHAAMAAVEGLTLRWTPLSRDPSR
;
A
#
# COMPACT_ATOMS: atom_id res chain seq x y z
N MET A 1 -2.64 -32.83 6.14
CA MET A 1 -2.48 -31.85 5.04
C MET A 1 -1.88 -30.59 5.67
N GLN A 2 -0.65 -30.24 5.36
CA GLN A 2 -0.04 -28.99 5.82
C GLN A 2 -0.61 -27.83 4.98
N PRO A 3 -0.92 -26.67 5.58
CA PRO A 3 -1.22 -25.47 4.81
C PRO A 3 0.03 -25.07 3.99
N PRO A 4 -0.13 -24.54 2.77
CA PRO A 4 0.99 -24.05 1.99
C PRO A 4 1.70 -22.92 2.76
N SER A 5 3.02 -23.04 2.90
CA SER A 5 3.87 -21.98 3.45
C SER A 5 3.77 -20.72 2.58
N PRO A 6 3.64 -19.50 3.15
CA PRO A 6 3.67 -18.26 2.38
C PRO A 6 5.13 -17.91 2.05
N GLY A 7 5.78 -18.76 1.26
CA GLY A 7 7.07 -18.48 0.65
C GLY A 7 6.86 -17.72 -0.65
N GLY A 8 6.37 -16.48 -0.55
CA GLY A 8 6.46 -15.53 -1.67
C GLY A 8 7.94 -15.25 -1.99
N PRO A 9 8.28 -14.93 -3.25
CA PRO A 9 9.67 -14.71 -3.65
C PRO A 9 10.31 -13.59 -2.82
N ALA A 10 11.59 -13.78 -2.48
CA ALA A 10 12.40 -12.73 -1.86
C ALA A 10 12.60 -11.58 -2.86
N GLY A 11 12.13 -10.40 -2.50
CA GLY A 11 12.26 -9.18 -3.30
C GLY A 11 11.08 -8.23 -3.14
N ALA A 12 11.30 -6.97 -3.51
CA ALA A 12 10.24 -5.99 -3.67
C ALA A 12 9.50 -6.28 -4.99
N GLN A 13 8.47 -7.12 -4.97
CA GLN A 13 7.62 -7.28 -6.16
C GLN A 13 6.63 -6.10 -6.25
N PRO A 14 6.36 -5.57 -7.47
CA PRO A 14 5.31 -4.59 -7.66
C PRO A 14 3.96 -5.23 -7.34
N TRP A 15 3.02 -4.41 -6.90
CA TRP A 15 1.63 -4.85 -6.83
C TRP A 15 1.08 -5.02 -8.25
N GLN A 16 0.08 -5.87 -8.40
CA GLN A 16 -0.67 -6.01 -9.65
C GLN A 16 -2.13 -5.75 -9.30
N VAL A 17 -2.79 -4.94 -10.12
CA VAL A 17 -4.17 -4.53 -9.85
C VAL A 17 -5.08 -5.76 -9.72
N ASP A 18 -5.85 -5.79 -8.62
CA ASP A 18 -6.80 -6.87 -8.33
C ASP A 18 -8.22 -6.37 -8.59
N LEU A 19 -8.68 -6.56 -9.84
CA LEU A 19 -10.01 -6.14 -10.27
C LEU A 19 -11.13 -7.00 -9.65
N ASP A 20 -10.83 -8.25 -9.29
CA ASP A 20 -11.80 -9.12 -8.62
C ASP A 20 -12.06 -8.63 -7.19
N TRP A 21 -11.02 -8.16 -6.49
CA TRP A 21 -11.18 -7.47 -5.21
C TRP A 21 -11.88 -6.13 -5.36
N LEU A 22 -11.46 -5.29 -6.32
CA LEU A 22 -12.03 -3.95 -6.49
C LEU A 22 -13.47 -3.98 -6.98
N TRP A 23 -13.87 -4.88 -7.86
CA TRP A 23 -15.21 -4.83 -8.47
C TRP A 23 -16.09 -6.02 -8.13
N GLY A 24 -15.49 -7.17 -7.82
CA GLY A 24 -16.21 -8.41 -7.48
C GLY A 24 -16.64 -8.50 -6.02
N THR A 25 -16.04 -7.70 -5.12
CA THR A 25 -16.41 -7.65 -3.70
C THR A 25 -17.25 -6.40 -3.42
N PRO A 26 -18.38 -6.48 -2.68
CA PRO A 26 -19.13 -5.31 -2.26
C PRO A 26 -18.21 -4.26 -1.61
N PRO A 27 -18.39 -2.97 -1.93
CA PRO A 27 -19.54 -2.40 -2.67
C PRO A 27 -19.39 -2.39 -4.20
N GLY A 28 -18.32 -2.98 -4.74
CA GLY A 28 -18.05 -3.01 -6.18
C GLY A 28 -17.50 -1.70 -6.73
N ASN A 29 -17.73 -1.41 -8.01
CA ASN A 29 -17.32 -0.15 -8.65
C ASN A 29 -18.34 0.96 -8.38
N ASP A 30 -18.42 1.43 -7.14
CA ASP A 30 -19.33 2.49 -6.70
C ASP A 30 -18.61 3.82 -6.37
N GLY A 31 -17.29 3.87 -6.62
CA GLY A 31 -16.43 5.00 -6.27
C GLY A 31 -16.09 5.12 -4.78
N SER A 32 -16.48 4.16 -3.95
CA SER A 32 -16.08 4.14 -2.53
C SER A 32 -14.58 3.87 -2.39
N PRO A 33 -13.94 4.40 -1.33
CA PRO A 33 -12.51 4.22 -1.13
C PRO A 33 -12.09 2.75 -1.06
N ALA A 34 -10.91 2.46 -1.59
CA ALA A 34 -10.21 1.19 -1.43
C ALA A 34 -8.83 1.45 -0.83
N THR A 35 -8.44 0.63 0.15
CA THR A 35 -7.14 0.74 0.82
C THR A 35 -6.30 -0.50 0.57
N LEU A 36 -5.10 -0.30 0.03
CA LEU A 36 -4.05 -1.30 -0.08
C LEU A 36 -3.06 -1.12 1.05
N ARG A 37 -2.88 -2.15 1.88
CA ARG A 37 -1.83 -2.20 2.90
C ARG A 37 -0.54 -2.74 2.29
N LEU A 38 0.56 -2.05 2.57
CA LEU A 38 1.92 -2.49 2.27
C LEU A 38 2.68 -2.71 3.59
N ASP A 39 3.11 -3.95 3.82
CA ASP A 39 4.12 -4.27 4.82
C ASP A 39 5.50 -4.25 4.16
N VAL A 40 6.37 -3.38 4.65
CA VAL A 40 7.78 -3.27 4.24
C VAL A 40 8.62 -3.91 5.33
N VAL A 41 9.36 -4.97 5.02
CA VAL A 41 10.14 -5.73 6.00
C VAL A 41 11.59 -5.83 5.54
N GLY A 42 12.52 -5.51 6.44
CA GLY A 42 13.96 -5.59 6.21
C GLY A 42 14.70 -4.39 6.79
N PRO A 43 16.05 -4.41 6.73
CA PRO A 43 16.88 -3.38 7.31
C PRO A 43 16.51 -1.97 6.82
N GLY A 44 16.16 -1.09 7.76
CA GLY A 44 15.85 0.31 7.46
C GLY A 44 14.47 0.56 6.84
N ALA A 45 13.56 -0.42 6.88
CA ALA A 45 12.19 -0.29 6.39
C ALA A 45 11.46 0.94 6.95
N SER A 46 11.53 1.16 8.28
CA SER A 46 10.90 2.32 8.92
C SER A 46 11.44 3.65 8.39
N ARG A 47 12.77 3.76 8.25
CA ARG A 47 13.41 4.96 7.72
C ARG A 47 13.03 5.21 6.26
N ALA A 48 13.01 4.18 5.43
CA ALA A 48 12.64 4.28 4.02
C ALA A 48 11.18 4.73 3.87
N ALA A 49 10.27 4.11 4.62
CA ALA A 49 8.85 4.47 4.63
C ALA A 49 8.60 5.92 5.07
N VAL A 50 9.25 6.37 6.15
CA VAL A 50 9.16 7.76 6.62
C VAL A 50 9.70 8.74 5.59
N ALA A 51 10.85 8.43 4.97
CA ALA A 51 11.43 9.29 3.94
C ALA A 51 10.53 9.40 2.71
N TRP A 52 9.94 8.29 2.26
CA TRP A 52 8.99 8.28 1.15
C TRP A 52 7.73 9.08 1.46
N LEU A 53 7.08 8.83 2.62
CA LEU A 53 5.92 9.63 3.05
C LEU A 53 6.26 11.12 3.09
N ALA A 54 7.41 11.49 3.64
CA ALA A 54 7.84 12.89 3.73
C ALA A 54 8.07 13.56 2.35
N SER A 55 8.33 12.76 1.31
CA SER A 55 8.55 13.23 -0.06
C SER A 55 7.25 13.54 -0.81
N LEU A 56 6.13 12.96 -0.39
CA LEU A 56 4.84 13.19 -1.01
C LEU A 56 4.34 14.61 -0.72
N PRO A 57 3.67 15.27 -1.69
CA PRO A 57 3.04 16.54 -1.45
C PRO A 57 1.93 16.37 -0.39
N GLY A 58 1.87 17.33 0.53
CA GLY A 58 0.83 17.40 1.56
C GLY A 58 -0.13 18.54 1.25
N ASP A 59 -1.41 18.35 1.56
CA ASP A 59 -2.38 19.44 1.59
C ASP A 59 -2.34 20.23 2.92
N GLU A 60 -3.24 21.19 3.08
CA GLU A 60 -3.34 22.06 4.26
C GLU A 60 -3.66 21.28 5.55
N ASP A 61 -4.27 20.11 5.42
CA ASP A 61 -4.60 19.21 6.53
C ASP A 61 -3.47 18.19 6.81
N GLY A 62 -2.37 18.27 6.05
CA GLY A 62 -1.22 17.39 6.18
C GLY A 62 -1.44 15.99 5.59
N VAL A 63 -2.53 15.79 4.83
CA VAL A 63 -2.77 14.55 4.09
C VAL A 63 -1.80 14.50 2.93
N ARG A 64 -1.06 13.39 2.82
CA ARG A 64 0.00 13.23 1.82
C ARG A 64 -0.43 12.30 0.71
N GLY A 65 -0.26 12.74 -0.53
CA GLY A 65 -0.77 12.01 -1.68
C GLY A 65 -0.68 12.82 -2.96
N ARG A 66 -1.03 12.22 -4.08
CA ARG A 66 -1.14 12.89 -5.39
C ARG A 66 -2.07 12.10 -6.29
N GLY A 67 -2.56 12.71 -7.37
CA GLY A 67 -3.28 11.96 -8.42
C GLY A 67 -4.50 11.18 -7.93
N GLY A 68 -5.24 11.69 -6.92
CA GLY A 68 -6.43 11.01 -6.41
C GLY A 68 -6.18 9.87 -5.42
N TRP A 69 -4.94 9.65 -5.01
CA TRP A 69 -4.60 8.72 -3.91
C TRP A 69 -3.87 9.44 -2.78
N ARG A 70 -3.92 8.85 -1.58
CA ARG A 70 -3.17 9.27 -0.40
C ARG A 70 -2.44 8.11 0.24
N ALA A 71 -1.43 8.43 1.05
CA ALA A 71 -0.66 7.47 1.82
C ALA A 71 -0.58 7.89 3.29
N ASP A 72 -0.89 6.94 4.17
CA ASP A 72 -0.89 7.11 5.61
C ASP A 72 0.06 6.08 6.26
N PRO A 73 0.75 6.43 7.36
CA PRO A 73 1.45 5.42 8.16
C PRO A 73 0.43 4.47 8.81
N GLY A 74 0.66 3.16 8.69
CA GLY A 74 -0.10 2.16 9.43
C GLY A 74 0.41 1.98 10.86
N GLU A 75 -0.19 1.04 11.60
CA GLU A 75 0.29 0.65 12.92
C GLU A 75 1.73 0.12 12.80
N GLN A 76 2.69 0.83 13.40
CA GLN A 76 4.08 0.43 13.38
C GLN A 76 4.30 -0.70 14.40
N PRO A 77 4.73 -1.89 13.98
CA PRO A 77 5.36 -2.81 14.90
C PRO A 77 6.64 -2.12 15.40
N GLY A 78 6.89 -2.10 16.70
CA GLY A 78 7.93 -1.27 17.32
C GLY A 78 9.40 -1.63 16.99
N ALA A 79 9.67 -2.17 15.80
CA ALA A 79 10.98 -2.53 15.28
C ALA A 79 11.31 -1.69 14.04
N ASP A 80 12.54 -1.17 13.96
CA ASP A 80 13.01 -0.34 12.84
C ASP A 80 13.02 -1.06 11.48
N ASP A 81 13.04 -2.40 11.51
CA ASP A 81 13.09 -3.27 10.34
C ASP A 81 11.70 -3.62 9.77
N HIS A 82 10.65 -2.95 10.23
CA HIS A 82 9.31 -3.13 9.69
C HIS A 82 8.54 -1.82 9.68
N ALA A 83 7.92 -1.50 8.54
CA ALA A 83 6.97 -0.41 8.39
C ALA A 83 5.66 -0.90 7.76
N VAL A 84 4.57 -0.22 8.10
CA VAL A 84 3.27 -0.42 7.46
C VAL A 84 2.85 0.90 6.80
N LEU A 85 2.45 0.82 5.54
CA LEU A 85 1.89 1.93 4.77
C LEU A 85 0.49 1.57 4.31
N LEU A 86 -0.42 2.56 4.34
CA LEU A 86 -1.79 2.43 3.88
C LEU A 86 -1.98 3.35 2.67
N LEU A 87 -2.16 2.76 1.50
CA LEU A 87 -2.41 3.49 0.25
C LEU A 87 -3.91 3.49 0.00
N THR A 88 -4.53 4.66 -0.13
CA THR A 88 -5.97 4.77 -0.33
C THR A 88 -6.29 5.58 -1.57
N SER A 89 -7.14 5.05 -2.45
CA SER A 89 -7.74 5.78 -3.56
C SER A 89 -9.27 5.63 -3.52
N ALA A 90 -9.99 6.49 -4.22
CA ALA A 90 -11.45 6.52 -4.28
C ALA A 90 -11.93 7.12 -5.62
N GLY A 91 -13.24 7.10 -5.85
CA GLY A 91 -13.85 7.63 -7.07
C GLY A 91 -13.78 6.65 -8.25
N GLU A 92 -14.09 7.18 -9.44
CA GLU A 92 -14.15 6.38 -10.68
C GLU A 92 -12.80 5.76 -11.05
N ASP A 93 -11.69 6.41 -10.65
CA ASP A 93 -10.32 6.03 -10.97
C ASP A 93 -9.63 5.26 -9.82
N VAL A 94 -10.39 4.59 -8.95
CA VAL A 94 -9.85 3.90 -7.75
C VAL A 94 -8.79 2.83 -8.09
N ALA A 95 -8.93 2.16 -9.23
CA ALA A 95 -7.98 1.15 -9.69
C ALA A 95 -6.66 1.82 -10.12
N ASP A 96 -6.75 2.79 -11.02
CA ASP A 96 -5.62 3.55 -11.55
C ASP A 96 -4.88 4.30 -10.42
N GLY A 97 -5.61 4.90 -9.49
CA GLY A 97 -5.03 5.58 -8.34
C GLY A 97 -4.28 4.64 -7.38
N LEU A 98 -4.75 3.41 -7.18
CA LEU A 98 -4.02 2.42 -6.39
C LEU A 98 -2.82 1.85 -7.12
N GLU A 99 -2.90 1.65 -8.44
CA GLU A 99 -1.76 1.23 -9.27
C GLU A 99 -0.67 2.29 -9.23
N ASP A 100 -1.01 3.56 -9.46
CA ASP A 100 -0.08 4.69 -9.37
C ASP A 100 0.58 4.81 -7.98
N ALA A 101 -0.19 4.63 -6.91
CA ALA A 101 0.33 4.65 -5.55
C ALA A 101 1.31 3.49 -5.29
N ALA A 102 0.95 2.30 -5.75
CA ALA A 102 1.75 1.09 -5.57
C ALA A 102 3.06 1.15 -6.36
N ASP A 103 3.02 1.66 -7.60
CA ASP A 103 4.20 1.84 -8.44
C ASP A 103 5.17 2.88 -7.86
N ASP A 104 4.65 4.01 -7.35
CA ASP A 104 5.49 5.05 -6.75
C ASP A 104 6.21 4.55 -5.49
N VAL A 105 5.49 3.92 -4.56
CA VAL A 105 6.12 3.37 -3.35
C VAL A 105 7.03 2.18 -3.66
N HIS A 106 6.67 1.36 -4.65
CA HIS A 106 7.50 0.24 -5.10
C HIS A 106 8.85 0.75 -5.62
N ALA A 107 8.85 1.75 -6.50
CA ALA A 107 10.07 2.36 -7.02
C ALA A 107 10.96 2.91 -5.90
N ALA A 108 10.37 3.55 -4.89
CA ALA A 108 11.09 4.09 -3.74
C ALA A 108 11.69 2.98 -2.85
N MET A 109 10.93 1.92 -2.56
CA MET A 109 11.39 0.83 -1.70
C MET A 109 12.36 -0.11 -2.41
N ALA A 110 12.18 -0.36 -3.70
CA ALA A 110 13.07 -1.21 -4.51
C ALA A 110 14.48 -0.61 -4.66
N ALA A 111 14.63 0.70 -4.44
CA ALA A 111 15.94 1.37 -4.38
C ALA A 111 16.72 1.07 -3.08
N VAL A 112 16.10 0.43 -2.09
CA VAL A 112 16.72 0.07 -0.81
C VAL A 112 16.99 -1.44 -0.78
N GLU A 113 18.26 -1.81 -0.64
CA GLU A 113 18.66 -3.21 -0.59
C GLU A 113 18.13 -3.93 0.66
N GLY A 114 17.70 -5.19 0.48
CA GLY A 114 17.28 -6.06 1.59
C GLY A 114 15.82 -5.89 2.03
N LEU A 115 15.05 -5.01 1.37
CA LEU A 115 13.62 -4.88 1.65
C LEU A 115 12.79 -5.96 0.94
N THR A 116 11.78 -6.44 1.64
CA THR A 116 10.71 -7.30 1.13
C THR A 116 9.39 -6.55 1.26
N LEU A 117 8.58 -6.58 0.20
CA LEU A 117 7.28 -5.94 0.15
C LEU A 117 6.17 -6.99 0.19
N ARG A 118 5.15 -6.76 1.02
CA ARG A 118 3.96 -7.60 1.08
C ARG A 118 2.71 -6.74 0.98
N TRP A 119 1.95 -6.99 -0.07
CA TRP A 119 0.73 -6.26 -0.39
C TRP A 119 -0.48 -7.02 0.16
N THR A 120 -1.38 -6.32 0.84
CA THR A 120 -2.63 -6.87 1.36
C THR A 120 -3.77 -5.91 1.05
N PRO A 121 -4.66 -6.25 0.10
CA PRO A 121 -5.87 -5.47 -0.10
C PRO A 121 -6.75 -5.57 1.16
N LEU A 122 -7.21 -4.43 1.70
CA LEU A 122 -8.06 -4.40 2.88
C LEU A 122 -9.54 -4.59 2.50
N SER A 123 -10.34 -5.07 3.46
CA SER A 123 -11.79 -5.16 3.28
C SER A 123 -12.38 -3.77 3.06
N ARG A 124 -13.16 -3.61 1.99
CA ARG A 124 -13.85 -2.37 1.61
C ARG A 124 -15.17 -2.19 2.38
N ASP A 125 -15.15 -2.46 3.69
CA ASP A 125 -16.35 -2.60 4.53
C ASP A 125 -17.36 -1.45 4.27
N PRO A 126 -18.57 -1.73 3.75
CA PRO A 126 -19.56 -0.71 3.42
C PRO A 126 -20.21 -0.05 4.66
N SER A 127 -19.77 -0.41 5.86
CA SER A 127 -20.44 -0.10 7.13
C SER A 127 -19.81 1.03 7.96
N ARG A 128 -18.79 1.74 7.45
CA ARG A 128 -18.16 2.88 8.15
C ARG A 128 -18.56 4.22 7.57
#